data_AF-A0AAU1UZZ5-F1
#
_entry.id   AF-A0AAU1UZZ5-F1
#
_cell.length_a   1.000
_cell.length_b   1.000
_cell.length_c   1.000
_cell.angle_alpha   90.00
_cell.angle_beta   90.00
_cell.angle_gamma   90.00
#
_symmetry.space_group_name_H-M   'P 1'
#
loop_
_entity.id
_entity.type
_entity.pdbx_description
1 polymer ?
#
loop_
_entity_poly.entity_id
_entity_poly.type
_entity_poly.pdbx_seq_one_letter_code
_entity_poly.pdbx_strand_id
1 'polypeptide(L)'
;MTSTGFDRRLAALGKPSVLIPLATSAGNEQEHNALHLQQADAAVALVKKVVTPEGLRASVGPILASPEQRRHTAQQARTLGRPDAADRLTEVLLSVAV
;
A
#
# COMPACT_ATOMS: atom_id res chain seq x y z
N MET A 1 -14.91 7.14 -8.50
CA MET A 1 -14.33 5.82 -8.19
C MET A 1 -13.20 6.06 -7.20
N THR A 2 -13.48 5.95 -5.91
CA THR A 2 -12.54 6.26 -4.82
C THR A 2 -11.45 5.20 -4.76
N SER A 3 -10.19 5.64 -4.64
CA SER A 3 -8.99 4.82 -4.76
C SER A 3 -8.71 3.90 -3.55
N THR A 4 -9.60 3.85 -2.57
CA THR A 4 -9.37 3.28 -1.23
C THR A 4 -9.21 1.76 -1.17
N GLY A 5 -9.41 1.05 -2.29
CA GLY A 5 -9.39 -0.43 -2.31
C GLY A 5 -8.07 -1.06 -2.75
N PHE A 6 -7.29 -0.39 -3.62
CA PHE A 6 -6.17 -1.03 -4.31
C PHE A 6 -4.93 -1.18 -3.41
N ASP A 7 -4.59 -0.14 -2.68
CA ASP A 7 -3.56 -0.09 -1.64
C ASP A 7 -3.79 -1.13 -0.54
N ARG A 8 -5.04 -1.25 -0.05
CA ARG A 8 -5.42 -2.23 0.97
C ARG A 8 -5.31 -3.68 0.48
N ARG A 9 -5.55 -3.91 -0.81
CA ARG A 9 -5.39 -5.24 -1.44
C ARG A 9 -3.92 -5.64 -1.55
N LEU A 10 -3.02 -4.71 -1.88
CA LEU A 10 -1.57 -4.96 -1.88
C LEU A 10 -1.04 -5.24 -0.48
N ALA A 11 -1.51 -4.48 0.51
CA ALA A 11 -1.21 -4.72 1.92
C ALA A 11 -1.68 -6.11 2.37
N ALA A 12 -2.92 -6.50 2.05
CA ALA A 12 -3.48 -7.82 2.37
C ALA A 12 -2.71 -8.99 1.70
N LEU A 13 -2.12 -8.78 0.52
CA LEU A 13 -1.29 -9.78 -0.15
C LEU A 13 0.08 -9.95 0.53
N GLY A 14 0.50 -9.03 1.39
CA GLY A 14 1.77 -9.09 2.10
C GLY A 14 2.96 -9.16 1.15
N LYS A 15 2.91 -8.41 0.05
CA LYS A 15 3.99 -8.37 -0.95
C LYS A 15 4.71 -7.02 -0.87
N PRO A 16 6.05 -7.01 -0.91
CA PRO A 16 6.80 -5.78 -1.11
C PRO A 16 6.32 -5.08 -2.38
N SER A 17 6.04 -3.78 -2.27
CA SER A 17 5.49 -2.99 -3.37
C SER A 17 6.15 -1.63 -3.46
N VAL A 18 6.25 -1.13 -4.70
CA VAL A 18 6.65 0.25 -5.01
C VAL A 18 5.42 0.93 -5.59
N LEU A 19 4.95 1.98 -4.94
CA LEU A 19 3.73 2.70 -5.27
C LEU A 19 4.07 3.97 -6.02
N ILE A 20 3.44 4.16 -7.19
CA ILE A 20 3.55 5.37 -8.00
C ILE A 20 2.17 6.02 -8.02
N PRO A 21 1.90 7.04 -7.18
CA PRO A 21 0.61 7.68 -7.12
C PRO A 21 0.24 8.39 -8.42
N LEU A 22 -1.03 8.28 -8.82
CA LEU A 22 -1.56 9.00 -9.97
C LEU A 22 -1.70 10.49 -9.64
N ALA A 23 -1.08 11.34 -10.48
CA ALA A 23 -1.10 12.80 -10.33
C ALA A 23 -2.53 13.40 -10.42
N THR A 24 -3.47 12.69 -11.03
CA THR A 24 -4.86 13.13 -11.26
C THR A 24 -5.82 12.74 -10.15
N SER A 25 -5.33 12.11 -9.07
CA SER A 25 -6.13 11.78 -7.89
C SER A 25 -6.72 13.06 -7.29
N ALA A 26 -8.04 13.24 -7.42
CA ALA A 26 -8.74 14.34 -6.75
C ALA A 26 -8.37 14.35 -5.26
N GLY A 27 -7.79 15.44 -4.76
CA GLY A 27 -7.43 15.60 -3.35
C GLY A 27 -6.11 14.97 -2.89
N ASN A 28 -5.22 14.49 -3.77
CA ASN A 28 -3.94 13.83 -3.41
C ASN A 28 -4.09 12.53 -2.57
N GLU A 29 -5.27 11.91 -2.57
CA GLU A 29 -5.55 10.71 -1.77
C GLU A 29 -4.56 9.55 -2.04
N GLN A 30 -4.21 9.29 -3.30
CA GLN A 30 -3.24 8.24 -3.62
C GLN A 30 -1.83 8.52 -3.08
N GLU A 31 -1.41 9.78 -3.09
CA GLU A 31 -0.13 10.20 -2.54
C GLU A 31 -0.12 9.99 -1.02
N HIS A 32 -1.20 10.41 -0.36
CA HIS A 32 -1.37 10.22 1.07
C HIS A 32 -1.32 8.74 1.46
N ASN A 33 -2.05 7.88 0.76
CA ASN A 33 -2.08 6.44 1.04
C ASN A 33 -0.70 5.79 0.80
N ALA A 34 0.00 6.17 -0.27
CA ALA A 34 1.33 5.64 -0.55
C ALA A 34 2.34 6.06 0.54
N LEU A 35 2.31 7.33 0.97
CA LEU A 35 3.15 7.83 2.05
C LEU A 35 2.84 7.14 3.39
N HIS A 36 1.57 6.89 3.69
CA HIS A 36 1.15 6.19 4.90
C HIS A 36 1.70 4.74 4.94
N LEU A 37 1.64 4.02 3.81
CA LEU A 37 2.24 2.68 3.70
C LEU A 37 3.78 2.72 3.80
N GLN A 38 4.42 3.75 3.26
CA GLN A 38 5.87 3.92 3.38
C GLN A 38 6.32 4.22 4.81
N GLN A 39 5.59 5.06 5.54
CA GLN A 39 5.89 5.39 6.94
C GLN A 39 5.83 4.17 7.87
N ALA A 40 5.08 3.15 7.47
CA ALA A 40 4.95 1.90 8.19
C ALA A 40 5.83 0.78 7.61
N ASP A 41 6.81 1.10 6.76
CA ASP A 41 7.72 0.15 6.11
C ASP A 41 7.02 -0.96 5.28
N ALA A 42 5.76 -0.75 4.90
CA ALA A 42 4.93 -1.69 4.16
C ALA A 42 5.03 -1.54 2.64
N ALA A 43 5.54 -0.41 2.15
CA ALA A 43 5.77 -0.14 0.74
C ALA A 43 6.84 0.95 0.55
N VAL A 44 7.33 1.13 -0.68
CA VAL A 44 8.10 2.32 -1.08
C VAL A 44 7.21 3.23 -1.89
N ALA A 45 7.16 4.52 -1.57
CA ALA A 45 6.33 5.51 -2.25
C ALA A 45 7.19 6.41 -3.15
N LEU A 46 6.95 6.36 -4.45
CA LEU A 46 7.56 7.24 -5.44
C LEU A 46 6.67 8.46 -5.67
N VAL A 47 6.77 9.43 -4.75
CA VAL A 47 5.95 10.65 -4.70
C VAL A 47 6.69 11.86 -5.26
N LYS A 48 6.00 12.69 -6.04
CA LYS A 48 6.39 14.05 -6.50
C LYS A 48 7.90 14.31 -6.62
N LYS A 49 8.54 13.53 -7.48
CA LYS A 49 9.73 13.91 -8.28
C LYS A 49 10.01 12.76 -9.23
N VAL A 50 9.94 13.11 -10.51
CA VAL A 50 10.32 12.35 -11.71
C VAL A 50 10.31 10.83 -11.51
N VAL A 51 9.19 10.21 -11.85
CA VAL A 51 9.15 8.76 -12.14
C VAL A 51 10.06 8.54 -13.35
N THR A 52 11.34 8.35 -13.11
CA THR A 52 12.31 7.97 -14.14
C THR A 52 12.58 6.47 -14.08
N PRO A 53 13.08 5.88 -15.18
CA PRO A 53 13.62 4.53 -15.15
C PRO A 53 14.66 4.33 -14.03
N GLU A 54 15.50 5.34 -13.77
CA GLU A 54 16.56 5.29 -12.75
C GLU A 54 15.97 5.30 -11.34
N GLY A 55 15.01 6.18 -11.06
CA GLY A 55 14.33 6.24 -9.76
C GLY A 55 13.55 4.97 -9.44
N LEU A 56 12.92 4.38 -10.47
CA LEU A 56 12.26 3.09 -10.32
C LEU A 56 13.26 1.97 -10.03
N ARG A 57 14.38 1.90 -10.78
CA ARG A 57 15.45 0.92 -10.53
C ARG A 57 16.05 1.07 -9.14
N ALA A 58 16.31 2.30 -8.70
CA ALA A 58 16.85 2.59 -7.37
C ALA A 58 15.88 2.17 -6.25
N SER A 59 14.58 2.20 -6.50
CA SER A 59 13.56 1.78 -5.52
C SER A 59 13.34 0.27 -5.50
N VAL A 60 13.35 -0.36 -6.67
CA VAL A 60 13.09 -1.81 -6.81
C VAL A 60 14.34 -2.64 -6.49
N GLY A 61 15.53 -2.15 -6.86
CA GLY A 61 16.80 -2.87 -6.71
C GLY A 61 17.08 -3.38 -5.28
N PRO A 62 17.01 -2.53 -4.25
CA PRO A 62 17.21 -2.94 -2.86
C PRO A 62 16.24 -4.05 -2.41
N ILE A 63 14.96 -3.91 -2.76
CA ILE A 63 13.92 -4.90 -2.45
C ILE A 63 14.23 -6.24 -3.13
N LEU A 64 14.69 -6.24 -4.38
CA LEU A 64 15.06 -7.48 -5.08
C LEU A 64 16.37 -8.10 -4.57
N ALA A 65 17.31 -7.27 -4.10
CA ALA A 65 18.60 -7.73 -3.61
C ALA A 65 18.54 -8.32 -2.19
N SER A 66 17.58 -7.91 -1.35
CA SER A 66 17.51 -8.33 0.06
C SER A 66 16.27 -9.19 0.38
N PRO A 67 16.44 -10.52 0.54
CA PRO A 67 15.36 -11.39 1.02
C PRO A 67 14.81 -10.97 2.39
N GLU A 68 15.66 -10.46 3.27
CA GLU A 68 15.26 -9.99 4.60
C GLU A 68 14.37 -8.76 4.52
N GLN A 69 14.75 -7.78 3.71
CA GLN A 69 13.94 -6.59 3.46
C GLN A 69 12.58 -6.98 2.86
N ARG A 70 12.55 -7.95 1.93
CA ARG A 70 11.27 -8.47 1.40
C ARG A 70 10.38 -9.07 2.47
N ARG A 71 10.95 -9.89 3.36
CA ARG A 71 10.18 -10.51 4.46
C ARG A 71 9.67 -9.45 5.44
N HIS A 72 10.50 -8.48 5.78
CA HIS A 72 10.13 -7.38 6.66
C HIS A 72 8.98 -6.56 6.07
N THR A 73 9.14 -6.05 4.85
CA THR A 73 8.10 -5.27 4.17
C THR A 73 6.82 -6.09 3.95
N ALA A 74 6.94 -7.37 3.61
CA ALA A 74 5.79 -8.28 3.52
C ALA A 74 5.03 -8.40 4.85
N GLN A 75 5.74 -8.49 5.97
CA GLN A 75 5.15 -8.59 7.30
C GLN A 75 4.44 -7.28 7.67
N GLN A 76 5.08 -6.12 7.45
CA GLN A 76 4.44 -4.82 7.71
C GLN A 76 3.23 -4.57 6.80
N ALA A 77 3.32 -4.96 5.54
CA ALA A 77 2.17 -4.88 4.63
C ALA A 77 0.97 -5.67 5.17
N ARG A 78 1.19 -6.86 5.76
CA ARG A 78 0.11 -7.66 6.36
C ARG A 78 -0.50 -7.04 7.61
N THR A 79 0.27 -6.30 8.42
CA THR A 79 -0.28 -5.66 9.63
C THR A 79 -1.22 -4.50 9.28
N LEU A 80 -0.98 -3.83 8.15
CA LEU A 80 -1.83 -2.76 7.63
C LEU A 80 -2.96 -3.29 6.74
N GLY A 81 -2.74 -4.44 6.11
CA GLY A 81 -3.77 -5.18 5.42
C GLY A 81 -4.86 -5.61 6.39
N ARG A 82 -6.11 -5.26 6.09
CA ARG A 82 -7.28 -5.83 6.77
C ARG A 82 -7.95 -6.82 5.81
N PRO A 83 -7.49 -8.08 5.73
CA PRO A 83 -8.08 -9.08 4.84
C PRO A 83 -9.53 -9.43 5.22
N ASP A 84 -9.90 -9.24 6.48
CA ASP A 84 -11.23 -9.45 7.08
C ASP A 84 -12.14 -8.20 7.00
N ALA A 85 -11.74 -7.18 6.23
CA ALA A 85 -12.45 -5.90 6.17
C ALA A 85 -13.92 -6.04 5.77
N ALA A 86 -14.20 -6.93 4.82
CA ALA A 86 -15.54 -7.17 4.32
C ALA A 86 -16.39 -7.86 5.40
N ASP A 87 -15.85 -8.90 6.03
CA ASP A 87 -16.55 -9.68 7.07
C ASP A 87 -16.91 -8.80 8.27
N ARG A 88 -15.98 -7.96 8.74
CA ARG A 88 -16.26 -7.01 9.83
C ARG A 88 -17.27 -5.94 9.46
N LEU A 89 -17.29 -5.47 8.21
CA LEU A 89 -18.31 -4.53 7.77
C LEU A 89 -19.69 -5.19 7.81
N THR A 90 -19.79 -6.44 7.36
CA THR A 90 -21.02 -7.23 7.44
C THR A 90 -21.47 -7.45 8.88
N GLU A 91 -20.56 -7.78 9.81
CA GLU A 91 -20.89 -7.92 11.23
C GLU A 91 -21.46 -6.62 11.82
N VAL A 92 -20.83 -5.47 11.54
CA VAL A 92 -21.31 -4.18 12.02
C VAL A 92 -22.68 -3.85 11.44
N LEU A 93 -22.89 -4.06 10.14
CA LEU A 93 -24.20 -3.82 9.50
C LEU A 93 -25.29 -4.72 10.09
N LEU A 94 -25.00 -5.98 10.36
CA LEU A 94 -25.94 -6.89 11.02
C LEU A 94 -26.21 -6.48 12.47
N SER A 95 -25.21 -5.95 13.18
CA SER A 95 -25.35 -5.53 14.59
C SER A 95 -26.26 -4.31 14.80
N VAL A 96 -26.41 -3.45 13.78
CA VAL A 96 -27.27 -2.25 13.82
C VAL A 96 -28.62 -2.45 13.13
N ALA A 97 -28.83 -3.61 12.49
CA ALA A 97 -30.08 -3.98 11.83
C ALA A 97 -31.10 -4.62 12.80
N VAL A 98 -30.83 -4.57 14.11
CA VAL A 98 -31.70 -5.06 15.20
C VAL A 98 -32.38 -3.89 15.89
#